data_AF-A0A967M4Q9-F1
#
_entry.id   AF-A0A967M4Q9-F1
#
_cell.length_a   1.000
_cell.length_b   1.000
_cell.length_c   1.000
_cell.angle_alpha   90.00
_cell.angle_beta   90.00
_cell.angle_gamma   90.00
#
_symmetry.space_group_name_H-M   'P 1'
#
loop_
_entity.id
_entity.type
_entity.pdbx_description
1 polymer ?
#
loop_
_entity_poly.entity_id
_entity_poly.type
_entity_poly.pdbx_seq_one_letter_code
_entity_poly.pdbx_strand_id
1 'polypeptide(L)' 'GGLNNAKLVSVSTYQDLVPAFQGLLARLDNNLPDFYRAVDRIASLPPAERLAALNGNLQVAESKRPPSGARN' A
#
# COMPACT_ATOMS: atom_id res chain seq x y z
N GLY A 1 -24.17 7.71 15.28
CA GLY A 1 -22.73 7.98 15.13
C GLY A 1 -22.21 7.44 13.81
N GLY A 2 -22.61 8.06 12.69
CA GLY A 2 -22.41 7.53 11.33
C GLY A 2 -21.55 8.41 10.43
N LEU A 3 -20.44 8.97 10.92
CA LEU A 3 -19.67 9.98 10.18
C LEU A 3 -18.14 9.82 10.26
N ASN A 4 -17.64 8.63 10.60
CA ASN A 4 -16.19 8.36 10.53
C ASN A 4 -15.79 7.47 9.33
N ASN A 5 -16.77 6.92 8.59
CA ASN A 5 -16.52 6.08 7.41
C ASN A 5 -16.48 6.84 6.07
N ALA A 6 -16.93 8.10 5.99
CA ALA A 6 -17.01 8.83 4.71
C ALA A 6 -15.76 9.67 4.39
N LYS A 7 -14.88 9.91 5.37
CA LYS A 7 -13.72 10.82 5.22
C LYS A 7 -12.38 10.11 5.00
N LEU A 8 -12.30 8.81 5.31
CA LEU A 8 -11.23 7.91 4.84
C LEU A 8 -11.39 7.54 3.34
N VAL A 9 -12.55 7.82 2.75
CA VAL A 9 -12.91 7.51 1.35
C VAL A 9 -12.31 8.50 0.35
N SER A 10 -11.72 9.64 0.77
CA SER A 10 -11.26 10.66 -0.18
C SER A 10 -9.74 10.80 -0.35
N VAL A 11 -8.90 10.58 0.68
CA VAL A 11 -7.45 10.87 0.58
C VAL A 11 -6.63 10.03 1.58
N SER A 12 -6.53 8.71 1.42
CA SER A 12 -5.22 8.10 1.64
C SER A 12 -4.47 8.39 0.34
N THR A 13 -3.61 9.40 0.40
CA THR A 13 -2.96 10.07 -0.72
C THR A 13 -2.58 9.04 -1.78
N TYR A 14 -2.90 9.27 -3.06
CA TYR A 14 -2.42 8.41 -4.16
C TYR A 14 -0.91 8.10 -4.03
N GLN A 15 -0.17 9.05 -3.46
CA GLN A 15 1.25 8.95 -3.11
C GLN A 15 1.60 7.85 -2.09
N ASP A 16 0.69 7.48 -1.19
CA ASP A 16 0.91 6.45 -0.15
C ASP A 16 0.42 5.08 -0.61
N LEU A 17 -0.73 5.04 -1.31
CA LEU A 17 -1.34 3.79 -1.73
C LEU A 17 -0.60 3.14 -2.91
N VAL A 18 -0.15 3.93 -3.90
CA VAL A 18 0.53 3.37 -5.07
C VAL A 18 1.82 2.63 -4.69
N PRO A 19 2.74 3.20 -3.89
CA PRO A 19 3.92 2.47 -3.43
C PRO A 19 3.59 1.24 -2.58
N ALA A 20 2.53 1.27 -1.77
CA ALA A 20 2.10 0.12 -0.98
C ALA A 20 1.62 -1.05 -1.85
N PHE A 21 0.81 -0.78 -2.88
CA PHE A 21 0.38 -1.80 -3.84
C PHE A 21 1.53 -2.30 -4.72
N GLN A 22 2.44 -1.42 -5.12
CA GLN A 22 3.65 -1.82 -5.84
C GLN A 22 4.54 -2.74 -4.99
N GLY A 23 4.70 -2.43 -3.70
CA GLY A 23 5.43 -3.29 -2.76
C GLY A 23 4.77 -4.66 -2.60
N LEU A 24 3.44 -4.70 -2.51
CA LEU A 24 2.69 -5.97 -2.47
C LEU A 24 2.86 -6.79 -3.75
N LEU A 25 2.78 -6.15 -4.92
CA LEU A 25 2.97 -6.83 -6.20
C LEU A 25 4.40 -7.37 -6.36
N ALA A 26 5.41 -6.61 -5.93
CA ALA A 26 6.80 -7.03 -5.97
C ALA A 26 7.09 -8.23 -5.04
N ARG A 27 6.43 -8.31 -3.88
CA ARG A 27 6.52 -9.47 -2.96
C ARG A 27 5.89 -10.74 -3.54
N LEU A 28 5.02 -10.59 -4.52
CA LEU A 28 4.33 -11.69 -5.20
C LEU A 28 4.98 -11.97 -6.57
N ASP A 29 6.24 -11.59 -6.77
CA ASP A 29 6.99 -11.79 -8.03
C ASP A 29 6.25 -11.24 -9.27
N ASN A 30 5.51 -10.14 -9.11
CA ASN A 30 4.63 -9.56 -10.12
C ASN A 30 3.51 -10.49 -10.63
N ASN A 31 3.15 -11.51 -9.86
CA ASN A 31 2.02 -12.39 -10.15
C ASN A 31 0.70 -11.66 -9.89
N LEU A 32 0.06 -11.22 -10.96
CA LEU A 32 -1.22 -10.50 -10.92
C LEU A 32 -2.36 -11.34 -10.31
N PRO A 33 -2.55 -12.63 -10.66
CA PRO A 33 -3.53 -13.49 -10.00
C PRO A 33 -3.41 -13.49 -8.47
N ASP A 34 -2.22 -13.71 -7.93
CA ASP A 34 -2.01 -13.73 -6.47
C ASP A 34 -2.11 -12.34 -5.85
N PHE A 35 -1.72 -11.29 -6.59
CA PHE A 35 -1.93 -9.91 -6.19
C PHE A 35 -3.41 -9.59 -6.02
N TYR A 36 -4.27 -9.92 -6.98
CA TYR A 36 -5.71 -9.68 -6.86
C TYR A 36 -6.32 -10.47 -5.69
N ARG A 37 -5.89 -11.71 -5.44
CA ARG A 37 -6.32 -12.49 -4.27
C ARG A 37 -5.88 -11.86 -2.95
N ALA A 38 -4.67 -11.28 -2.91
CA ALA A 38 -4.19 -10.58 -1.73
C ALA A 38 -4.96 -9.28 -1.49
N VAL A 39 -5.21 -8.50 -2.54
CA VAL A 39 -6.00 -7.26 -2.47
C VAL A 39 -7.45 -7.55 -2.04
N ASP A 40 -8.06 -8.62 -2.53
CA ASP A 40 -9.43 -9.02 -2.17
C ASP A 40 -9.54 -9.39 -0.68
N ARG A 41 -8.54 -10.13 -0.16
CA ARG A 41 -8.43 -10.43 1.28
C ARG A 41 -8.25 -9.16 2.11
N ILE A 42 -7.42 -8.21 1.65
CA ILE A 42 -7.24 -6.93 2.33
C ILE A 42 -8.55 -6.13 2.30
N ALA A 43 -9.24 -6.04 1.15
CA ALA A 43 -10.48 -5.29 1.01
C ALA A 43 -11.59 -5.80 1.95
N SER A 44 -11.58 -7.08 2.28
CA SER A 44 -12.51 -7.74 3.19
C SER A 44 -12.29 -7.37 4.67
N LEU A 45 -11.15 -6.78 5.05
CA LEU A 45 -10.84 -6.38 6.42
C LEU A 45 -11.60 -5.11 6.86
N PRO A 46 -11.73 -4.86 8.17
CA PRO A 46 -12.14 -3.56 8.68
C PRO A 46 -11.18 -2.43 8.23
N PRO A 47 -11.66 -1.18 8.02
CA PRO A 47 -10.84 -0.10 7.46
C PRO A 47 -9.50 0.16 8.18
N ALA A 48 -9.48 0.04 9.51
CA ALA A 48 -8.27 0.20 10.32
C ALA A 48 -7.21 -0.89 10.02
N GLU A 49 -7.67 -2.11 9.77
CA GLU A 49 -6.79 -3.26 9.48
C GLU A 49 -6.29 -3.24 8.03
N ARG A 50 -7.05 -2.67 7.09
CA ARG A 50 -6.62 -2.48 5.69
C ARG A 50 -5.36 -1.62 5.59
N LEU A 51 -5.36 -0.48 6.28
CA LEU A 51 -4.24 0.45 6.25
C LEU A 51 -3.00 -0.14 6.91
N ALA A 52 -3.17 -0.86 8.02
CA ALA A 52 -2.09 -1.59 8.65
C ALA A 52 -1.50 -2.66 7.72
N ALA A 53 -2.35 -3.43 7.03
CA ALA A 53 -1.93 -4.43 6.06
C ALA A 53 -1.18 -3.83 4.86
N LEU A 54 -1.62 -2.67 4.35
CA LEU A 54 -0.97 -1.99 3.23
C LEU A 54 0.35 -1.30 3.63
N ASN A 55 0.41 -0.63 4.78
CA ASN A 55 1.63 0.02 5.27
C ASN A 55 2.74 -0.98 5.60
N GLY A 56 2.40 -2.20 6.04
CA GLY A 56 3.37 -3.29 6.24
C GLY A 56 4.10 -3.71 4.95
N ASN A 57 3.59 -3.33 3.77
CA ASN A 57 4.19 -3.61 2.47
C ASN A 57 5.16 -2.51 1.97
N LEU A 58 5.23 -1.35 2.63
CA LEU A 58 5.99 -0.18 2.15
C LEU A 58 7.52 -0.34 2.29
N GLN A 59 7.99 -1.20 3.19
CA GLN A 59 9.41 -1.29 3.61
C GLN A 59 10.41 -1.65 2.49
N VAL A 60 9.95 -2.16 1.34
CA VAL A 60 10.84 -2.50 0.21
C VAL A 60 10.96 -1.35 -0.80
N ALA A 61 9.98 -0.43 -0.87
CA ALA A 61 9.96 0.64 -1.86
C ALA A 61 10.97 1.77 -1.57
N GLU A 62 11.23 2.09 -0.29
CA GLU A 62 12.24 3.09 0.09
C GLU A 62 13.69 2.60 -0.10
N SER A 63 13.92 1.29 0.01
CA SER A 63 15.27 0.71 -0.12
C SER A 63 15.79 0.66 -1.57
N LYS A 64 14.96 1.01 -2.57
CA LYS A 64 15.34 0.99 -4.00
C LYS A 64 15.45 2.38 -4.63
N ARG A 65 15.28 3.48 -3.87
CA ARG A 65 15.65 4.83 -4.32
C ARG A 65 17.14 5.04 -4.04
N PRO A 66 18.00 5.32 -5.04
CA PRO A 66 19.34 5.82 -4.74
C PRO A 66 19.18 7.17 -4.00
N PRO A 67 19.99 7.46 -2.96
CA PRO A 67 19.98 8.79 -2.37
C PRO A 67 20.32 9.80 -3.45
N SER A 68 19.34 10.65 -3.78
CA SER A 68 19.56 11.85 -4.58
C SER A 68 20.54 12.73 -3.83
N GLY A 69 21.74 12.89 -4.38
CA GLY A 69 22.73 13.87 -3.94
C GLY A 69 23.74 13.36 -2.90
N ALA A 70 24.82 12.76 -3.40
CA ALA A 70 26.14 12.97 -2.81
C ALA A 70 27.03 13.57 -3.91
N ARG A 71 27.24 14.88 -3.79
CA ARG A 71 28.22 15.67 -4.54
C ARG A 71 29.61 15.02 -4.42
N ASN A 72 30.33 14.97 -5.53
CA ASN A 72 31.78 15.18 -5.61
C ASN A 72 32.10 15.73 -7.00
#